data_AF-A0A225VWD3-F1
#
_entry.id   AF-A0A225VWD3-F1
#
_cell.length_a   1.000
_cell.length_b   1.000
_cell.length_c   1.000
_cell.angle_alpha   90.00
_cell.angle_beta   90.00
_cell.angle_gamma   90.00
#
_symmetry.space_group_name_H-M   'P 1'
#
loop_
_entity.id
_entity.type
_entity.pdbx_description
1 polymer ?
#
loop_
_entity_poly.entity_id
_entity_poly.type
_entity_poly.pdbx_seq_one_letter_code
_entity_poly.pdbx_strand_id
1 'polypeptide(L)'
;GGTIDSHELDTLPRGHFYTVQEAGWLDANSWAFYVENILKFEIDLPALLLAYNFNCHVSEEGVRVVAEEACATVVPLPPYYCGPITTKKYFGLSTTRRGG
;
A
#
# COMPACT_ATOMS: atom_id res chain seq x y z
N GLY A 1 -3.07 15.56 13.43
CA GLY A 1 -3.49 15.27 12.05
C GLY A 1 -4.04 16.55 11.48
N GLY A 2 -3.56 16.96 10.31
CA GLY A 2 -4.19 18.05 9.55
C GLY A 2 -5.38 17.50 8.78
N THR A 3 -6.40 18.32 8.57
CA THR A 3 -7.51 18.02 7.69
C THR A 3 -6.97 17.81 6.29
N ILE A 4 -7.20 16.65 5.68
CA ILE A 4 -6.90 16.44 4.26
C ILE A 4 -7.82 17.39 3.48
N ASP A 5 -7.22 18.29 2.71
CA ASP A 5 -7.97 19.14 1.79
C ASP A 5 -8.45 18.28 0.63
N SER A 6 -9.75 18.12 0.49
CA SER A 6 -10.39 17.31 -0.54
C SER A 6 -9.97 17.70 -1.96
N HIS A 7 -9.49 18.94 -2.15
CA HIS A 7 -8.97 19.43 -3.43
C HIS A 7 -7.63 18.81 -3.81
N GLU A 8 -6.89 18.19 -2.88
CA GLU A 8 -5.66 17.46 -3.22
C GLU A 8 -5.97 16.27 -4.15
N LEU A 9 -7.12 15.62 -3.97
CA LEU A 9 -7.54 14.49 -4.80
C LEU A 9 -7.70 14.87 -6.28
N ASP A 10 -8.10 16.10 -6.57
CA ASP A 10 -8.28 16.60 -7.94
C ASP A 10 -6.95 16.75 -8.68
N THR A 11 -5.83 16.85 -7.93
CA THR A 11 -4.48 16.93 -8.49
C THR A 11 -3.85 15.55 -8.70
N LEU A 12 -4.44 14.50 -8.14
CA LEU A 12 -3.89 13.15 -8.21
C LEU A 12 -4.17 12.49 -9.57
N PRO A 13 -3.22 11.72 -10.10
CA PRO A 13 -3.37 11.10 -11.41
C PRO A 13 -4.59 10.18 -11.50
N ARG A 14 -5.31 10.27 -12.62
CA ARG A 14 -6.51 9.46 -12.90
C ARG A 14 -6.15 8.00 -13.20
N GLY A 15 -7.07 7.08 -12.86
CA GLY A 15 -6.89 5.63 -13.06
C GLY A 15 -6.27 4.90 -11.87
N HIS A 16 -6.30 5.54 -10.70
CA HIS A 16 -5.70 5.09 -9.45
C HIS A 16 -6.79 5.14 -8.37
N PHE A 17 -6.81 4.19 -7.44
CA PHE A 17 -7.71 4.29 -6.29
C PHE A 17 -7.03 5.06 -5.16
N TYR A 18 -7.73 6.05 -4.64
CA TYR A 18 -7.29 6.82 -3.48
C TYR A 18 -8.31 6.63 -2.38
N THR A 19 -7.85 6.37 -1.16
CA THR A 19 -8.70 6.36 0.02
C THR A 19 -8.38 7.60 0.84
N VAL A 20 -9.40 8.28 1.35
CA VAL A 20 -9.24 9.41 2.26
C VAL A 20 -9.56 8.90 3.66
N GLN A 21 -8.63 9.09 4.58
CA GLN A 21 -8.83 8.75 5.99
C GLN A 21 -8.70 10.02 6.83
N GLU A 22 -9.66 10.26 7.74
CA GLU A 22 -9.66 11.44 8.62
C GLU A 22 -8.44 11.49 9.55
N ALA A 23 -7.78 10.36 9.78
CA ALA A 23 -6.48 10.25 10.42
C ALA A 23 -5.51 9.55 9.46
N GLY A 24 -4.40 10.21 9.11
CA GLY A 24 -3.41 9.71 8.13
C GLY A 24 -2.57 8.51 8.58
N TRP A 25 -3.12 7.63 9.42
CA TRP A 25 -2.46 6.41 9.88
C TRP A 25 -3.25 5.21 9.37
N LEU A 26 -2.65 4.46 8.44
CA LEU A 26 -3.16 3.17 8.02
C LEU A 26 -3.24 2.24 9.23
N ASP A 27 -4.46 1.87 9.63
CA ASP A 27 -4.72 0.91 10.70
C ASP A 27 -4.79 -0.53 10.16
N ALA A 28 -4.92 -1.51 11.05
CA ALA A 28 -4.94 -2.93 10.67
C ALA A 28 -6.13 -3.27 9.76
N ASN A 29 -7.31 -2.67 9.98
CA ASN A 29 -8.50 -2.91 9.17
C ASN A 29 -8.34 -2.37 7.75
N SER A 30 -7.81 -1.15 7.64
CA SER A 30 -7.54 -0.50 6.36
C SER A 30 -6.45 -1.26 5.58
N TRP A 31 -5.46 -1.80 6.29
CA TRP A 31 -4.44 -2.65 5.69
C TRP A 31 -5.02 -3.97 5.15
N ALA A 32 -5.78 -4.70 5.96
CA ALA A 32 -6.42 -5.94 5.53
C ALA A 32 -7.32 -5.70 4.31
N PHE A 33 -8.16 -4.66 4.34
CA PHE A 33 -8.99 -4.28 3.20
C PHE A 33 -8.16 -4.03 1.94
N TYR A 34 -7.05 -3.28 2.05
CA TYR A 34 -6.15 -3.02 0.93
C TYR A 34 -5.53 -4.30 0.39
N VAL A 35 -5.08 -5.20 1.24
CA VAL A 35 -4.46 -6.46 0.82
C VAL A 35 -5.47 -7.35 0.09
N GLU A 36 -6.64 -7.54 0.70
CA GLU A 36 -7.72 -8.42 0.23
C GLU A 36 -8.37 -7.94 -1.07
N ASN A 37 -8.51 -6.63 -1.26
CA ASN A 37 -9.33 -6.09 -2.35
C ASN A 37 -8.50 -5.44 -3.45
N ILE A 38 -7.23 -5.12 -3.18
CA ILE A 38 -6.38 -4.37 -4.11
C ILE A 38 -5.07 -5.09 -4.34
N LEU A 39 -4.25 -5.28 -3.31
CA LEU A 39 -2.86 -5.73 -3.47
C LEU A 39 -2.76 -7.07 -4.21
N LYS A 40 -3.62 -8.03 -3.89
CA LYS A 40 -3.57 -9.37 -4.50
C LYS A 40 -3.81 -9.40 -6.01
N PHE A 41 -4.46 -8.37 -6.55
CA PHE A 41 -4.71 -8.22 -7.99
C PHE A 41 -3.64 -7.38 -8.69
N GLU A 42 -2.75 -6.74 -7.92
CA GLU A 42 -1.80 -5.74 -8.38
C GLU A 42 -0.36 -6.26 -8.48
N ILE A 43 -0.11 -7.49 -8.02
CA ILE A 43 1.21 -8.11 -7.96
C ILE A 43 1.20 -9.49 -8.63
N ASP A 44 2.32 -9.84 -9.24
CA ASP A 44 2.55 -11.19 -9.75
C ASP A 44 3.05 -12.10 -8.62
N LEU A 45 2.51 -13.32 -8.53
CA LEU A 45 2.79 -14.26 -7.43
C LEU A 45 3.87 -15.29 -7.79
N PRO A 46 4.79 -15.66 -6.87
CA PRO A 46 4.98 -15.11 -5.52
C PRO A 46 5.79 -13.80 -5.52
N ALA A 47 5.58 -12.95 -4.50
CA ALA A 47 6.20 -11.62 -4.44
C ALA A 47 6.92 -11.30 -3.11
N LEU A 48 7.85 -10.33 -3.16
CA LEU A 48 8.40 -9.65 -1.99
C LEU A 48 7.78 -8.25 -1.89
N LEU A 49 7.13 -7.96 -0.77
CA LEU A 49 6.48 -6.67 -0.50
C LEU A 49 7.37 -5.81 0.38
N LEU A 50 8.11 -4.89 -0.24
CA LEU A 50 8.88 -3.88 0.50
C LEU A 50 7.94 -2.81 1.07
N ALA A 51 7.80 -2.76 2.39
CA ALA A 51 6.85 -1.89 3.07
C ALA A 51 7.51 -1.04 4.16
N TYR A 52 6.95 0.13 4.45
CA TYR A 52 7.33 0.91 5.63
C TYR A 52 7.08 0.10 6.92
N ASN A 53 7.88 0.33 7.95
CA ASN A 53 7.81 -0.38 9.23
C ASN A 53 6.64 0.11 10.13
N PHE A 54 5.47 0.36 9.54
CA PHE A 54 4.26 0.67 10.29
C PHE A 54 3.72 -0.60 10.96
N ASN A 55 3.15 -0.46 12.15
CA ASN A 55 2.67 -1.59 12.93
C ASN A 55 1.65 -2.46 12.17
N CYS A 56 0.77 -1.83 11.37
CA CYS A 56 -0.19 -2.54 10.53
C CYS A 56 0.47 -3.44 9.46
N HIS A 57 1.69 -3.13 9.01
CA HIS A 57 2.42 -3.96 8.03
C HIS A 57 3.23 -5.08 8.69
N VAL A 58 3.81 -4.82 9.87
CA VAL A 58 4.82 -5.70 10.49
C VAL A 58 4.32 -6.50 11.69
N SER A 59 3.12 -6.17 12.19
CA SER A 59 2.43 -7.01 13.15
C SER A 59 2.17 -8.40 12.56
N GLU A 60 2.05 -9.41 13.42
CA GLU A 60 1.76 -10.78 13.01
C GLU A 60 0.51 -10.86 12.11
N GLU A 61 -0.56 -10.16 12.50
CA GLU A 61 -1.79 -10.07 11.71
C GLU A 61 -1.55 -9.42 10.33
N GLY A 62 -0.80 -8.32 10.31
CA GLY A 62 -0.48 -7.58 9.09
C GLY A 62 0.36 -8.37 8.09
N VAL A 63 1.30 -9.19 8.58
CA VAL A 63 2.10 -10.08 7.75
C VAL A 63 1.27 -11.29 7.30
N ARG A 64 0.43 -11.84 8.19
CA ARG A 64 -0.41 -13.00 7.89
C ARG A 64 -1.37 -12.73 6.74
N VAL A 65 -2.08 -11.59 6.76
CA VAL A 65 -3.02 -11.25 5.68
C VAL A 65 -2.31 -11.12 4.32
N VAL A 66 -1.08 -10.60 4.28
CA VAL A 66 -0.30 -10.52 3.04
C VAL A 66 0.11 -11.91 2.53
N ALA A 67 0.51 -12.80 3.43
CA ALA A 67 0.88 -14.16 3.06
C ALA A 67 -0.33 -14.96 2.55
N GLU A 68 -1.47 -14.85 3.23
CA GLU A 68 -2.70 -15.60 2.93
C GLU A 68 -3.40 -15.11 1.67
N GLU A 69 -3.59 -13.79 1.54
CA GLU A 69 -4.40 -13.23 0.45
C GLU A 69 -3.59 -12.90 -0.80
N ALA A 70 -2.31 -12.56 -0.64
CA ALA A 70 -1.48 -12.03 -1.72
C ALA A 70 -0.22 -12.86 -1.98
N CYS A 71 -0.07 -14.05 -1.38
CA CYS A 71 1.09 -14.96 -1.54
C CYS A 71 2.44 -14.22 -1.60
N ALA A 72 2.58 -13.23 -0.71
CA ALA A 72 3.73 -12.33 -0.67
C ALA A 72 4.40 -12.33 0.71
N THR A 73 5.69 -12.06 0.73
CA THR A 73 6.45 -11.92 1.99
C THR A 73 6.73 -10.45 2.25
N VAL A 74 6.34 -9.97 3.43
CA VAL A 74 6.62 -8.60 3.87
C VAL A 74 8.09 -8.44 4.22
N VAL A 75 8.75 -7.45 3.61
CA VAL A 75 10.10 -7.02 3.94
C VAL A 75 10.02 -5.60 4.50
N PRO A 76 10.16 -5.40 5.81
CA PRO A 76 10.08 -4.07 6.39
C PRO A 76 11.33 -3.26 6.06
N LEU A 77 11.13 -2.00 5.70
CA LEU A 77 12.22 -1.04 5.61
C LEU A 77 12.86 -0.83 6.99
N PRO A 78 14.19 -0.61 7.05
CA PRO A 78 14.85 -0.26 8.30
C PRO A 78 14.19 0.96 8.96
N PRO A 79 14.09 1.01 10.30
CA PRO A 79 13.74 2.23 10.99
C PRO A 79 14.75 3.31 10.54
N TYR A 80 14.27 4.51 10.20
CA TYR A 80 15.07 5.64 9.68
C TYR A 80 15.48 5.58 8.20
N TYR A 81 14.89 4.69 7.39
CA TYR A 81 15.07 4.79 5.94
C TYR A 81 14.47 6.10 5.40
N CYS A 82 15.35 7.01 4.99
CA CYS A 82 15.02 8.30 4.37
C CYS A 82 15.45 8.35 2.88
N GLY A 83 15.87 7.21 2.32
CA GLY A 83 16.22 7.11 0.91
C GLY A 83 14.98 7.12 0.00
N PRO A 84 15.13 7.46 -1.29
CA PRO A 84 14.05 7.28 -2.25
C PRO A 84 13.73 5.79 -2.37
N ILE A 85 12.47 5.40 -2.14
CA ILE A 85 12.00 4.06 -2.48
C ILE A 85 12.02 3.96 -4.01
N THR A 86 13.09 3.43 -4.59
CA THR A 86 13.25 3.28 -6.05
C THR A 86 12.66 1.98 -6.61
N THR A 87 11.82 1.27 -5.85
CA THR A 87 10.93 0.28 -6.46
C THR A 87 9.83 1.04 -7.21
N LYS A 88 9.78 0.84 -8.54
CA LYS A 88 8.71 1.33 -9.43
C LYS A 88 7.34 0.78 -8.99
N LYS A 89 6.75 1.41 -7.99
CA LYS A 89 5.32 1.56 -7.73
C LYS A 89 5.28 2.43 -6.49
N TYR A 90 5.08 3.73 -6.71
CA TYR A 90 4.57 4.58 -5.65
C TYR A 90 3.37 3.85 -5.02
N PHE A 91 3.28 3.79 -3.69
CA PHE A 91 2.03 3.40 -3.01
C PHE A 91 1.03 4.55 -3.15
N GLY A 92 0.60 4.67 -4.38
CA GLY A 92 -0.39 5.51 -5.01
C GLY A 92 -0.60 4.73 -6.30
N LEU A 93 -1.61 3.84 -6.27
CA LEU A 93 -1.90 2.84 -7.29
C LEU A 93 -1.46 3.32 -8.66
N SER A 94 -0.71 2.55 -9.43
CA SER A 94 -0.57 2.82 -10.86
C SER A 94 -0.62 1.52 -11.63
N THR A 95 -1.82 1.20 -12.12
CA THR A 95 -1.99 0.27 -13.22
C THR A 95 -2.05 1.05 -14.51
N THR A 96 -0.93 1.04 -15.24
CA THR A 96 -1.00 1.33 -16.67
C THR A 96 -1.64 0.12 -17.33
N ARG A 97 -2.89 0.28 -17.79
CA ARG A 97 -3.59 -0.68 -18.63
C ARG A 97 -2.75 -0.92 -19.90
N ARG A 98 -2.08 -2.07 -20.02
CA ARG A 98 -1.60 -2.52 -21.33
C ARG A 98 -2.84 -2.96 -22.11
N GLY A 99 -3.28 -2.11 -23.02
CA GLY A 99 -4.32 -2.45 -23.98
C GLY A 99 -3.80 -3.40 -25.06
N GLY A 100 -4.73 -4.18 -25.61
CA GLY A 100 -4.58 -4.93 -26.86
C GLY A 100 -4.07 -6.34 -26.68
#